data_AF-A0AAE6F4Q4-F1
#
_entry.id   AF-A0AAE6F4Q4-F1
#
_cell.length_a   1.000
_cell.length_b   1.000
_cell.length_c   1.000
_cell.angle_alpha   90.00
_cell.angle_beta   90.00
_cell.angle_gamma   90.00
#
_symmetry.space_group_name_H-M   'P 1'
#
loop_
_entity.id
_entity.type
_entity.pdbx_description
1 polymer ?
#
loop_
_entity_poly.entity_id
_entity_poly.type
_entity_poly.pdbx_seq_one_letter_code
_entity_poly.pdbx_strand_id
1 'polypeptide(L)'
;MDYQSFEGQEAFFNDYQRVAKAGYQEEEVIDDVLEQLNQQLTADQLIYRVEAEKTKDGEVFLFPFNKFMYTEDLDAAISTEFRYDGAPYVYETYEDEQP
;
A
#
# COMPACT_ATOMS: atom_id res chain seq x y z
N MET A 1 -23.16 2.47 1.69
CA MET A 1 -21.95 3.25 1.41
C MET A 1 -20.83 2.26 1.44
N ASP A 2 -20.28 1.92 0.30
CA ASP A 2 -19.06 1.13 0.20
C ASP A 2 -17.97 1.91 0.94
N TYR A 3 -17.49 1.36 2.06
CA TYR A 3 -16.48 2.00 2.88
C TYR A 3 -15.14 1.87 2.17
N GLN A 4 -14.69 2.94 1.53
CA GLN A 4 -13.38 3.03 0.92
C GLN A 4 -12.45 3.79 1.87
N SER A 5 -11.36 3.16 2.26
CA SER A 5 -10.37 3.75 3.16
C SER A 5 -9.32 4.57 2.42
N PHE A 6 -9.16 4.35 1.12
CA PHE A 6 -8.25 5.09 0.26
C PHE A 6 -8.71 5.06 -1.21
N GLU A 7 -8.29 6.07 -1.97
CA GLU A 7 -8.62 6.19 -3.39
C GLU A 7 -7.95 5.06 -4.20
N GLY A 8 -8.72 4.38 -5.05
CA GLY A 8 -8.23 3.26 -5.87
C GLY A 8 -8.22 1.89 -5.17
N GLN A 9 -8.93 1.73 -4.04
CA GLN A 9 -9.04 0.47 -3.29
C GLN A 9 -9.41 -0.75 -4.16
N GLU A 10 -10.36 -0.61 -5.09
CA GLU A 10 -10.74 -1.72 -5.98
C GLU A 10 -9.60 -2.13 -6.92
N ALA A 11 -8.88 -1.16 -7.48
CA ALA A 11 -7.72 -1.43 -8.34
C ALA A 11 -6.58 -2.08 -7.54
N PHE A 12 -6.34 -1.61 -6.32
CA PHE A 12 -5.39 -2.22 -5.39
C PHE A 12 -5.72 -3.71 -5.15
N PHE A 13 -6.97 -4.05 -4.80
CA PHE A 13 -7.33 -5.46 -4.57
C PHE A 13 -7.29 -6.33 -5.83
N ASN A 14 -7.54 -5.74 -7.00
CA ASN A 14 -7.35 -6.42 -8.29
C ASN A 14 -5.88 -6.80 -8.57
N ASP A 15 -4.93 -6.00 -8.10
CA ASP A 15 -3.51 -6.33 -8.20
C ASP A 15 -3.03 -7.19 -7.02
N TYR A 16 -3.47 -6.89 -5.80
CA TYR A 16 -3.10 -7.61 -4.57
C TYR A 16 -3.46 -9.09 -4.66
N GLN A 17 -4.66 -9.42 -5.15
CA GLN A 17 -5.09 -10.82 -5.31
C GLN A 17 -4.20 -11.62 -6.29
N ARG A 18 -3.48 -10.93 -7.19
CA ARG A 18 -2.57 -11.59 -8.14
C ARG A 18 -1.29 -12.04 -7.46
N VAL A 19 -0.90 -11.46 -6.34
CA VAL A 19 0.37 -11.76 -5.65
C VAL A 19 0.16 -12.41 -4.29
N ALA A 20 -0.94 -12.13 -3.61
CA ALA A 20 -1.23 -12.62 -2.26
C ALA A 20 -1.54 -14.12 -2.24
N LYS A 21 -1.24 -14.78 -1.11
CA LYS A 21 -1.72 -16.13 -0.83
C LYS A 21 -3.24 -16.12 -0.67
N ALA A 22 -3.91 -17.19 -1.10
CA ALA A 22 -5.35 -17.33 -0.94
C ALA A 22 -5.76 -17.29 0.54
N GLY A 23 -6.94 -16.73 0.83
CA GLY A 23 -7.52 -16.69 2.18
C GLY A 23 -7.19 -15.45 3.01
N TYR A 24 -6.63 -14.40 2.40
CA TYR A 24 -6.48 -13.09 3.05
C TYR A 24 -7.85 -12.45 3.33
N GLN A 25 -7.94 -11.65 4.39
CA GLN A 25 -9.11 -10.81 4.68
C GLN A 25 -8.86 -9.39 4.19
N GLU A 26 -9.78 -8.83 3.41
CA GLU A 26 -9.64 -7.49 2.85
C GLU A 26 -9.53 -6.43 3.95
N GLU A 27 -10.29 -6.56 5.04
CA GLU A 27 -10.23 -5.65 6.20
C GLU A 27 -8.84 -5.64 6.85
N GLU A 28 -8.22 -6.81 7.06
CA GLU A 28 -6.87 -6.90 7.63
C GLU A 28 -5.81 -6.29 6.70
N VAL A 29 -5.98 -6.46 5.38
CA VAL A 29 -5.09 -5.85 4.39
C VAL A 29 -5.24 -4.33 4.39
N ILE A 30 -6.45 -3.80 4.51
CA ILE A 30 -6.69 -2.36 4.59
C ILE A 30 -6.02 -1.77 5.83
N ASP A 31 -6.20 -2.39 7.01
CA ASP A 31 -5.57 -1.93 8.24
C ASP A 31 -4.03 -1.92 8.11
N ASP A 32 -3.45 -3.00 7.57
CA ASP A 32 -2.00 -3.14 7.33
C ASP A 32 -1.48 -2.08 6.33
N VAL A 33 -2.23 -1.79 5.26
CA VAL A 33 -1.92 -0.72 4.31
C VAL A 33 -1.90 0.63 5.02
N LEU A 34 -2.97 0.99 5.71
CA LEU A 34 -3.06 2.30 6.37
C LEU A 34 -1.99 2.45 7.46
N GLU A 35 -1.72 1.41 8.24
CA GLU A 35 -0.69 1.44 9.28
C GLU A 35 0.70 1.71 8.68
N GLN A 36 1.07 1.02 7.60
CA GLN A 36 2.36 1.21 6.93
C GLN A 36 2.47 2.59 6.27
N LEU A 37 1.40 3.07 5.62
CA LEU A 37 1.40 4.39 4.96
C LEU A 37 1.49 5.53 5.99
N ASN A 38 0.79 5.41 7.13
CA ASN A 38 0.86 6.40 8.22
C ASN A 38 2.25 6.53 8.84
N GLN A 39 3.06 5.46 8.82
CA GLN A 39 4.46 5.51 9.26
C GLN A 39 5.38 6.22 8.26
N GLN A 40 4.92 6.42 7.02
CA GLN A 40 5.70 6.99 5.92
C GLN A 40 5.23 8.39 5.50
N LEU A 41 4.47 9.09 6.36
CA LEU A 41 3.92 10.42 6.05
C LEU A 41 4.98 11.49 5.78
N THR A 42 6.25 11.27 6.12
CA THR A 42 7.36 12.18 5.79
C THR A 42 8.11 11.82 4.51
N ALA A 43 7.85 10.64 3.92
CA ALA A 43 8.50 10.19 2.70
C ALA A 43 7.94 10.91 1.44
N ASP A 44 8.76 11.05 0.41
CA ASP A 44 8.38 11.59 -0.91
C ASP A 44 7.41 10.66 -1.65
N GLN A 45 7.57 9.35 -1.51
CA GLN A 45 6.70 8.31 -2.06
C GLN A 45 6.32 7.33 -0.95
N LEU A 46 5.05 6.96 -0.85
CA LEU A 46 4.62 5.96 0.13
C LEU A 46 4.53 4.60 -0.52
N ILE A 47 5.00 3.58 0.18
CA ILE A 47 5.01 2.22 -0.34
C ILE A 47 4.33 1.31 0.68
N TYR A 48 3.37 0.52 0.21
CA TYR A 48 2.89 -0.62 0.97
C TYR A 48 3.71 -1.86 0.61
N ARG A 49 4.34 -2.48 1.61
CA ARG A 49 5.19 -3.66 1.45
C ARG A 49 4.43 -4.92 1.87
N VAL A 50 4.36 -5.88 0.95
CA VAL A 50 3.86 -7.22 1.22
C VAL A 50 5.04 -8.16 1.42
N GLU A 51 5.16 -8.71 2.62
CA GLU A 51 6.22 -9.67 2.96
C GLU A 51 6.12 -10.94 2.12
N ALA A 52 7.26 -11.55 1.79
CA ALA A 52 7.37 -12.83 1.08
C ALA A 52 6.48 -13.95 1.67
N GLU A 53 6.31 -13.96 2.99
CA GLU A 53 5.47 -14.94 3.68
C GLU A 53 3.98 -14.82 3.36
N LYS A 54 3.52 -13.62 2.96
CA LYS A 54 2.13 -13.33 2.60
C LYS A 54 1.86 -13.52 1.09
N THR A 55 2.91 -13.73 0.27
CA THR A 55 2.80 -13.81 -1.20
C THR A 55 2.92 -15.24 -1.71
N LYS A 56 2.30 -15.53 -2.85
CA LYS A 56 2.27 -16.89 -3.42
C LYS A 56 3.63 -17.33 -3.98
N ASP A 57 4.45 -16.38 -4.41
CA ASP A 57 5.76 -16.61 -5.04
C ASP A 57 6.92 -16.59 -4.03
N GLY A 58 6.65 -16.22 -2.76
CA GLY A 58 7.71 -16.11 -1.74
C GLY A 58 8.60 -14.88 -1.95
N GLU A 59 8.13 -13.89 -2.70
CA GLU A 59 8.83 -12.65 -3.04
C GLU A 59 8.17 -11.47 -2.34
N VAL A 60 8.95 -10.40 -2.11
CA VAL A 60 8.44 -9.15 -1.55
C VAL A 60 7.87 -8.30 -2.68
N PHE A 61 6.63 -7.83 -2.52
CA PHE A 61 5.99 -6.92 -3.48
C PHE A 61 5.76 -5.56 -2.85
N LEU A 62 5.96 -4.51 -3.65
CA LEU A 62 5.81 -3.12 -3.27
C LEU A 62 4.70 -2.47 -4.08
N PHE A 63 3.72 -1.92 -3.37
CA PHE A 63 2.57 -1.24 -3.94
C PHE A 63 2.75 0.28 -3.78
N PRO A 64 2.80 1.05 -4.87
CA PRO A 64 3.01 2.49 -4.81
C PRO A 64 1.74 3.23 -4.39
N PHE A 65 1.90 4.16 -3.45
CA PHE A 65 0.86 5.07 -2.98
C PHE A 65 1.34 6.52 -3.01
N ASN A 66 0.39 7.41 -3.23
CA ASN A 66 0.52 8.85 -3.12
C ASN A 66 -0.34 9.35 -1.95
N LYS A 67 0.08 10.46 -1.34
CA LYS A 67 -0.68 11.16 -0.29
C LYS A 67 -1.09 12.55 -0.78
N PHE A 68 -2.30 12.94 -0.43
CA PHE A 68 -2.82 14.28 -0.64
C PHE A 68 -3.18 14.86 0.72
N MET A 69 -2.53 15.96 1.07
CA MET A 69 -2.81 16.69 2.30
C MET A 69 -3.64 17.91 1.94
N TYR A 70 -4.81 18.05 2.56
CA TYR A 70 -5.66 19.21 2.40
C TYR A 70 -6.11 19.74 3.76
N THR A 71 -6.25 21.05 3.85
CA THR A 71 -6.77 21.72 5.04
C THR A 71 -8.27 21.87 4.91
N GLU A 72 -9.03 21.32 5.85
CA GLU A 72 -10.45 21.62 5.93
C GLU A 72 -10.63 22.93 6.70
N ASP A 73 -11.06 23.97 5.99
CA ASP A 73 -11.23 25.37 6.45
C ASP A 73 -12.04 25.53 7.76
N LEU A 74 -12.77 24.49 8.17
CA LEU A 74 -13.69 24.54 9.30
C LEU A 74 -13.07 24.13 10.65
N ASP A 75 -11.99 23.35 10.67
CA ASP A 75 -11.43 22.81 11.93
C ASP A 75 -9.89 22.94 12.06
N ALA A 76 -9.21 23.49 11.05
CA ALA A 76 -7.74 23.51 10.95
C ALA A 76 -7.08 22.12 11.06
N ALA A 77 -7.86 21.05 10.88
CA ALA A 77 -7.37 19.69 10.74
C ALA A 77 -6.75 19.50 9.34
N ILE A 78 -5.55 18.94 9.31
CA ILE A 78 -4.93 18.45 8.06
C ILE A 78 -5.45 17.05 7.84
N SER A 79 -6.29 16.89 6.83
CA SER A 79 -6.75 15.58 6.39
C SER A 79 -5.75 15.02 5.38
N THR A 80 -5.40 13.73 5.56
CA THR A 80 -4.51 13.01 4.66
C THR A 80 -5.30 11.95 3.94
N GLU A 81 -5.36 12.05 2.62
CA GLU A 81 -5.96 11.05 1.76
C GLU A 81 -4.87 10.26 1.04
N PHE A 82 -4.96 8.93 1.12
CA PHE A 82 -4.07 8.03 0.41
C PHE A 82 -4.69 7.63 -0.92
N ARG A 83 -3.86 7.49 -1.94
CA ARG A 83 -4.26 7.05 -3.27
C ARG A 83 -3.31 6.00 -3.80
N TYR A 84 -3.85 4.89 -4.26
CA TYR A 84 -3.08 3.86 -4.96
C TYR A 84 -2.70 4.35 -6.37
N ASP A 85 -1.42 4.25 -6.72
CA ASP A 85 -0.87 4.80 -7.98
C ASP A 85 -0.81 3.78 -9.12
N GLY A 86 -1.12 2.51 -8.84
CA GLY A 86 -1.16 1.44 -9.85
C GLY A 86 -0.17 0.31 -9.56
N ALA A 87 0.06 -0.51 -10.58
CA ALA A 87 0.56 -1.89 -10.44
C ALA A 87 1.78 -2.05 -9.51
N PRO A 88 1.81 -3.14 -8.72
CA PRO A 88 2.93 -3.44 -7.83
C PRO A 88 4.19 -3.78 -8.62
N TYR A 89 5.33 -3.54 -8.00
CA TYR A 89 6.62 -3.99 -8.49
C TYR A 89 7.28 -4.95 -7.48
N VAL A 90 8.01 -5.92 -8.01
CA VAL A 90 8.78 -6.87 -7.19
C VAL A 90 9.96 -6.12 -6.60
N TYR A 91 10.21 -6.27 -5.31
CA TYR A 91 11.45 -5.81 -4.73
C TYR A 91 12.56 -6.78 -5.12
N GLU A 92 13.22 -6.50 -6.24
CA GLU A 92 14.45 -7.20 -6.60
C GLU A 92 15.54 -6.75 -5.62
N THR A 93 15.78 -7.55 -4.57
CA THR A 93 17.08 -7.51 -3.91
C THR A 93 18.08 -8.04 -4.92
N TYR A 94 18.74 -7.13 -5.65
CA TYR A 94 20.04 -7.45 -6.22
C TYR A 94 20.93 -7.81 -5.03
N GLU A 95 21.04 -9.11 -4.74
CA GLU A 95 22.23 -9.65 -4.12
C GLU A 95 23.37 -9.38 -5.10
N ASP A 96 23.93 -8.17 -5.03
CA ASP A 96 25.26 -7.85 -5.53
C ASP A 96 26.22 -8.65 -4.63
N GLU A 97 26.26 -9.97 -4.83
CA GLU A 97 27.39 -10.80 -4.49
C GLU A 97 28.55 -10.32 -5.38
N GLN A 98 29.15 -9.18 -5.03
CA GLN A 98 30.40 -8.77 -5.65
C GLN A 98 31.47 -9.83 -5.30
N PRO A 99 32.03 -10.54 -6.31
CA PRO A 99 33.11 -11.49 -6.10
C PRO A 99 34.45 -10.82 -5.74
#